data_AF-A0A1F5AYG6-F1
#
_entry.id   AF-A0A1F5AYG6-F1
#
_cell.length_a   1.000
_cell.length_b   1.000
_cell.length_c   1.000
_cell.angle_alpha   90.00
_cell.angle_beta   90.00
_cell.angle_gamma   90.00
#
_symmetry.space_group_name_H-M   'P 1'
#
loop_
_entity.id
_entity.type
_entity.pdbx_description
1 polymer ?
#
loop_
_entity_poly.entity_id
_entity_poly.type
_entity_poly.pdbx_seq_one_letter_code
_entity_poly.pdbx_strand_id
1 'polypeptide(L)'
;MLKWIAKRLHILKDRTIYTMAQCGHTTAIKGPISAFGESIIISMPPQENGSVKYCLACIEKMTIRCAWCGKPIFIGDPITLYVPASHFTVPDYAVPYTEEDPRRIDPVSIKEPARYVGCLGWECALSGVDRVGFWYPPGKVKRVPSPLEIALGSGGKAIIVNDLSNPNDTGTIVK
;
A
#
# COMPACT_ATOMS: atom_id res chain seq x y z
N MET A 1 24.17 15.05 -19.62
CA MET A 1 23.82 13.88 -20.46
C MET A 1 24.54 12.66 -19.86
N LEU A 2 23.94 11.95 -18.91
CA LEU A 2 24.62 10.90 -18.13
C LEU A 2 23.98 9.53 -18.38
N LYS A 3 24.83 8.57 -18.75
CA LYS A 3 24.51 7.23 -19.21
C LYS A 3 24.02 6.34 -18.06
N TRP A 4 22.87 5.70 -18.27
CA TRP A 4 22.37 4.58 -17.47
C TRP A 4 23.36 3.40 -17.51
N ILE A 5 23.77 2.87 -16.35
CA ILE A 5 24.50 1.60 -16.24
C ILE A 5 23.64 0.63 -15.45
N ALA A 6 22.90 -0.22 -16.15
CA ALA A 6 22.19 -1.34 -15.55
C ALA A 6 23.18 -2.45 -15.17
N LYS A 7 23.41 -2.68 -13.87
CA LYS A 7 24.17 -3.85 -13.41
C LYS A 7 23.27 -5.09 -13.46
N ARG A 8 23.57 -5.99 -14.39
CA ARG A 8 22.86 -7.24 -14.68
C ARG A 8 23.46 -8.36 -13.82
N LEU A 9 22.70 -8.92 -12.88
CA LEU A 9 23.07 -10.18 -12.22
C LEU A 9 22.26 -11.31 -12.88
N HIS A 10 22.94 -12.30 -13.44
CA HIS A 10 22.34 -13.49 -14.04
C HIS A 10 22.35 -14.66 -13.05
N ILE A 11 21.19 -15.21 -12.70
CA ILE A 11 21.04 -16.57 -12.18
C ILE A 11 19.88 -17.24 -12.93
N LEU A 12 20.11 -18.48 -13.34
CA LEU A 12 19.39 -19.26 -14.35
C LEU A 12 18.08 -19.92 -13.86
N LYS A 13 17.18 -20.10 -14.84
CA LYS A 13 16.04 -21.04 -14.95
C LYS A 13 14.82 -20.84 -14.03
N ASP A 14 13.67 -20.64 -14.69
CA ASP A 14 12.30 -20.78 -14.20
C ASP A 14 11.88 -19.99 -12.95
N ARG A 15 11.89 -18.65 -13.07
CA ARG A 15 11.05 -17.74 -12.28
C ARG A 15 11.05 -16.39 -12.96
N THR A 16 9.88 -15.78 -13.13
CA THR A 16 9.71 -14.39 -13.55
C THR A 16 10.64 -13.51 -12.70
N ILE A 17 11.73 -13.01 -13.30
CA ILE A 17 12.69 -12.16 -12.61
C ILE A 17 12.07 -10.77 -12.54
N TYR A 18 11.40 -10.47 -11.43
CA TYR A 18 11.04 -9.09 -11.09
C TYR A 18 12.34 -8.32 -10.83
N THR A 19 12.88 -7.69 -11.87
CA THR A 19 14.03 -6.80 -11.73
C THR A 19 13.52 -5.54 -11.03
N MET A 20 13.64 -5.49 -9.71
CA MET A 20 13.32 -4.28 -8.96
C MET A 20 14.28 -3.18 -9.38
N ALA A 21 13.80 -2.22 -10.19
CA ALA A 21 14.58 -1.06 -10.59
C ALA A 21 14.89 -0.20 -9.35
N GLN A 22 16.09 -0.35 -8.81
CA GLN A 22 16.64 0.64 -7.88
C GLN A 22 16.98 1.89 -8.67
N CYS A 23 16.62 3.07 -8.17
CA CYS A 23 16.82 4.30 -8.94
C CYS A 23 18.29 4.69 -9.09
N GLY A 24 19.18 4.23 -8.19
CA GLY A 24 20.62 4.51 -8.22
C GLY A 24 21.01 5.97 -7.93
N HIS A 25 20.07 6.86 -7.62
CA HIS A 25 20.34 8.26 -7.35
C HIS A 25 20.79 8.49 -5.90
N THR A 26 21.82 9.31 -5.71
CA THR A 26 22.16 9.86 -4.40
C THR A 26 21.08 10.83 -3.95
N THR A 27 20.58 10.65 -2.73
CA THR A 27 19.52 11.49 -2.14
C THR A 27 19.67 11.53 -0.63
N ALA A 28 19.04 12.51 0.01
CA ALA A 28 18.83 12.46 1.45
C ALA A 28 17.90 11.30 1.83
N ILE A 29 18.13 10.72 3.02
CA ILE A 29 17.30 9.64 3.61
C ILE A 29 15.93 10.17 4.02
N LYS A 30 15.88 11.44 4.46
CA LYS A 30 14.69 12.15 4.89
C LYS A 30 14.60 13.47 4.15
N GLY A 31 13.39 13.84 3.74
CA GLY A 31 13.16 15.12 3.08
C GLY A 31 11.71 15.33 2.68
N PRO A 32 11.38 16.54 2.21
CA PRO A 32 10.06 16.84 1.70
C PRO A 32 9.84 16.14 0.35
N ILE A 33 8.59 15.71 0.13
CA ILE A 33 8.06 15.33 -1.19
C ILE A 33 6.73 16.05 -1.39
N SER A 34 6.42 16.40 -2.63
CA SER A 34 5.21 17.15 -2.98
C SER A 34 4.50 16.48 -4.14
N ALA A 35 3.22 16.16 -3.98
CA ALA A 35 2.44 15.52 -5.03
C ALA A 35 0.97 15.94 -4.94
N PHE A 36 0.35 16.16 -6.10
CA PHE A 36 -1.07 16.51 -6.23
C PHE A 36 -1.52 17.69 -5.34
N GLY A 37 -0.63 18.67 -5.11
CA GLY A 37 -0.92 19.88 -4.32
C GLY A 37 -0.69 19.75 -2.82
N GLU A 38 -0.31 18.58 -2.31
CA GLU A 38 0.06 18.39 -0.90
C GLU A 38 1.55 18.08 -0.75
N SER A 39 2.09 18.31 0.46
CA SER A 39 3.50 18.06 0.77
C SER A 39 3.66 17.40 2.12
N ILE A 40 4.53 16.39 2.20
CA ILE A 40 4.85 15.69 3.44
C ILE A 40 6.37 15.54 3.59
N ILE A 41 6.82 15.31 4.81
CA ILE A 41 8.20 14.88 5.08
C ILE A 41 8.20 13.36 5.22
N ILE A 42 8.90 12.68 4.31
CA ILE A 42 9.08 11.23 4.39
C ILE A 42 10.50 10.88 4.84
N SER A 43 10.62 9.78 5.56
CA SER A 43 11.91 9.15 5.89
C SER A 43 11.93 7.75 5.30
N MET A 44 12.94 7.44 4.51
CA MET A 44 13.11 6.12 3.92
C MET A 44 13.96 5.24 4.83
N PRO A 45 13.64 3.95 4.97
CA PRO A 45 14.52 3.04 5.70
C PRO A 45 15.83 2.88 4.91
N PRO A 46 17.00 3.08 5.55
CA PRO A 46 18.27 2.82 4.91
C PRO A 46 18.46 1.32 4.68
N GLN A 47 19.22 0.98 3.65
CA GLN A 47 19.74 -0.37 3.41
C GLN A 47 20.94 -0.64 4.32
N GLU A 48 21.41 -1.89 4.36
CA GLU A 48 22.58 -2.31 5.16
C GLU A 48 23.85 -1.50 4.85
N ASN A 49 23.99 -1.01 3.62
CA ASN A 49 25.11 -0.18 3.17
C ASN A 49 24.89 1.34 3.41
N GLY A 50 23.83 1.72 4.14
CA GLY A 50 23.47 3.12 4.39
C GLY A 50 22.82 3.86 3.22
N SER A 51 22.67 3.22 2.05
CA SER A 51 21.98 3.80 0.89
C SER A 51 20.46 3.62 0.97
N VAL A 52 19.70 4.31 0.11
CA VAL A 52 18.24 4.12 0.01
C VAL A 52 17.86 3.47 -1.31
N LYS A 53 16.82 2.62 -1.27
CA LYS A 53 16.37 1.87 -2.45
C LYS A 53 15.79 2.78 -3.55
N TYR A 54 15.16 3.86 -3.13
CA TYR A 54 14.54 4.87 -3.99
C TYR A 54 14.95 6.25 -3.50
N CYS A 55 15.04 7.22 -4.41
CA CYS A 55 15.26 8.61 -4.04
C CYS A 55 13.94 9.34 -3.80
N LEU A 56 13.99 10.49 -3.15
CA LEU A 56 12.79 11.30 -2.85
C LEU A 56 11.99 11.61 -4.12
N ALA A 57 12.66 11.97 -5.23
CA ALA A 57 12.01 12.22 -6.51
C ALA A 57 11.35 10.97 -7.13
N CYS A 58 11.89 9.77 -6.87
CA CYS A 58 11.25 8.52 -7.31
C CYS A 58 10.04 8.19 -6.46
N ILE A 59 10.12 8.39 -5.15
CA ILE A 59 9.00 8.19 -4.23
C ILE A 59 7.86 9.15 -4.56
N GLU A 60 8.17 10.42 -4.83
CA GLU A 60 7.19 11.42 -5.24
C GLU A 60 6.37 10.95 -6.46
N LYS A 61 7.06 10.45 -7.50
CA LYS A 61 6.42 9.88 -8.71
C LYS A 61 5.60 8.61 -8.47
N MET A 62 5.80 7.94 -7.34
CA MET A 62 5.01 6.77 -6.95
C MET A 62 3.77 7.16 -6.15
N THR A 63 3.58 8.44 -5.82
CA THR A 63 2.35 8.90 -5.18
C THR A 63 1.18 8.70 -6.14
N ILE A 64 0.07 8.21 -5.61
CA ILE A 64 -1.17 8.02 -6.37
C ILE A 64 -2.27 8.90 -5.77
N ARG A 65 -3.44 8.93 -6.40
CA ARG A 65 -4.62 9.59 -5.85
C ARG A 65 -5.62 8.56 -5.36
N CYS A 66 -6.26 8.85 -4.24
CA CYS A 66 -7.38 8.08 -3.73
C CYS A 66 -8.49 8.02 -4.76
N ALA A 67 -8.92 6.82 -5.14
CA ALA A 67 -10.02 6.65 -6.10
C ALA A 67 -11.30 7.40 -5.67
N TRP A 68 -11.55 7.53 -4.36
CA TRP A 68 -12.76 8.16 -3.81
C TRP A 68 -12.66 9.69 -3.69
N CYS A 69 -11.72 10.21 -2.91
CA CYS A 69 -11.64 11.65 -2.61
C CYS A 69 -10.59 12.41 -3.44
N GLY A 70 -9.79 11.73 -4.26
CA GLY A 70 -8.76 12.34 -5.10
C GLY A 70 -7.50 12.83 -4.37
N LYS A 71 -7.49 12.82 -3.03
CA LYS A 71 -6.32 13.20 -2.21
C LYS A 71 -5.13 12.26 -2.46
N PRO A 72 -3.88 12.76 -2.34
CA PRO A 72 -2.68 11.96 -2.50
C PRO A 72 -2.61 10.80 -1.50
N ILE A 73 -2.05 9.68 -1.96
CA ILE A 73 -1.63 8.54 -1.14
C ILE A 73 -0.12 8.40 -1.37
N PHE A 74 0.65 8.81 -0.38
CA PHE A 74 2.09 8.71 -0.39
C PHE A 74 2.55 7.31 -0.02
N ILE A 75 3.81 7.02 -0.32
CA ILE A 75 4.44 5.76 0.09
C ILE A 75 4.43 5.65 1.62
N GLY A 76 3.97 4.50 2.11
CA GLY A 76 3.83 4.21 3.54
C GLY A 76 2.44 4.54 4.07
N ASP A 77 1.61 5.27 3.33
CA ASP A 77 0.26 5.59 3.78
C ASP A 77 -0.60 4.33 3.89
N PRO A 78 -1.46 4.25 4.91
CA PRO A 78 -2.42 3.17 5.04
C PRO A 78 -3.50 3.32 3.96
N ILE A 79 -3.89 2.20 3.38
CA ILE A 79 -4.87 2.17 2.30
C ILE A 79 -6.02 1.21 2.59
N THR A 80 -7.11 1.43 1.87
CA THR A 80 -8.24 0.53 1.76
C THR A 80 -8.52 0.18 0.29
N LEU A 81 -9.46 -0.73 0.06
CA LEU A 81 -9.94 -1.10 -1.27
C LEU A 81 -11.43 -0.82 -1.36
N TYR A 82 -11.81 -0.05 -2.38
CA TYR A 82 -13.19 0.25 -2.68
C TYR A 82 -13.68 -0.64 -3.81
N VAL A 83 -14.86 -1.23 -3.60
CA VAL A 83 -15.68 -1.78 -4.68
C VAL A 83 -16.74 -0.71 -5.01
N PRO A 84 -16.77 -0.18 -6.24
CA PRO A 84 -17.77 0.81 -6.61
C PRO A 84 -19.17 0.21 -6.54
N ALA A 85 -20.10 0.93 -5.90
CA ALA A 85 -21.53 0.66 -6.05
C ALA A 85 -22.00 1.05 -7.46
N SER A 86 -23.22 0.67 -7.84
CA SER A 86 -23.79 0.79 -9.20
C SER A 86 -23.86 2.20 -9.81
N HIS A 87 -23.36 3.24 -9.13
CA HIS A 87 -23.39 4.64 -9.58
C HIS A 87 -22.06 5.39 -9.39
N PHE A 88 -20.98 4.71 -9.06
CA PHE A 88 -19.66 5.35 -8.93
C PHE A 88 -18.96 5.43 -10.29
N THR A 89 -18.68 6.65 -10.77
CA THR A 89 -17.86 6.85 -11.96
C THR A 89 -16.40 6.76 -11.55
N VAL A 90 -15.72 5.71 -12.00
CA VAL A 90 -14.31 5.48 -11.70
C VAL A 90 -13.46 6.58 -12.35
N PRO A 91 -12.67 7.36 -11.57
CA PRO A 91 -11.79 8.35 -12.16
C PRO A 91 -10.64 7.71 -12.93
N ASP A 92 -10.15 8.38 -13.99
CA ASP A 92 -9.06 7.87 -14.85
C ASP A 92 -7.74 7.61 -14.11
N TYR A 93 -7.55 8.26 -12.96
CA TYR A 93 -6.36 8.09 -12.13
C TYR A 93 -6.47 6.97 -11.10
N ALA A 94 -7.63 6.33 -10.98
CA ALA A 94 -7.86 5.30 -9.99
C ALA A 94 -6.97 4.09 -10.28
N VAL A 95 -6.24 3.64 -9.27
CA VAL A 95 -5.37 2.47 -9.39
C VAL A 95 -6.19 1.21 -9.12
N PRO A 96 -6.37 0.32 -10.12
CA PRO A 96 -7.04 -0.96 -9.88
C PRO A 96 -6.15 -1.87 -9.03
N TYR A 97 -6.77 -2.62 -8.13
CA TYR A 97 -6.13 -3.66 -7.35
C TYR A 97 -6.45 -5.02 -7.96
N THR A 98 -5.39 -5.78 -8.27
CA THR A 98 -5.48 -7.15 -8.75
C THR A 98 -4.78 -8.06 -7.75
N GLU A 99 -5.52 -9.03 -7.20
CA GLU A 99 -4.91 -10.15 -6.48
C GLU A 99 -4.24 -11.07 -7.49
N GLU A 100 -2.96 -10.86 -7.76
CA GLU A 100 -2.13 -11.92 -8.33
C GLU A 100 -1.88 -12.96 -7.23
N ASP A 101 -2.89 -13.76 -6.89
CA ASP A 101 -2.71 -14.96 -6.06
C ASP A 101 -2.54 -16.20 -6.96
N PRO A 102 -1.31 -16.69 -7.17
CA PRO A 102 -1.06 -17.88 -7.97
C PRO A 102 -1.54 -19.19 -7.31
N ARG A 103 -2.10 -19.16 -6.09
CA ARG A 103 -2.60 -20.35 -5.37
C ARG A 103 -4.12 -20.49 -5.38
N ARG A 104 -4.84 -19.56 -6.01
CA ARG A 104 -6.30 -19.66 -6.15
C ARG A 104 -6.65 -20.63 -7.28
N ILE A 105 -6.66 -21.92 -6.94
CA ILE A 105 -7.15 -23.01 -7.79
C ILE A 105 -8.66 -23.14 -7.53
N ASP A 106 -9.46 -22.21 -8.03
CA ASP A 106 -10.91 -22.42 -8.10
C ASP A 106 -11.43 -21.93 -9.47
N PRO A 107 -12.06 -22.81 -10.28
CA PRO A 107 -12.49 -22.51 -11.64
C PRO A 107 -13.79 -21.69 -11.72
N VAL A 108 -14.28 -21.17 -10.60
CA VAL A 108 -15.50 -20.34 -10.60
C VAL A 108 -15.09 -18.91 -10.97
N SER A 109 -15.15 -18.62 -12.27
CA SER A 109 -15.02 -17.28 -12.86
C SER A 109 -16.15 -16.35 -12.42
N ILE A 110 -16.20 -16.01 -11.13
CA ILE A 110 -16.85 -14.78 -10.67
C ILE A 110 -15.92 -13.68 -11.15
N LYS A 111 -16.36 -12.90 -12.14
CA LYS A 111 -15.69 -11.67 -12.57
C LYS A 111 -15.70 -10.74 -11.36
N GLU A 112 -14.69 -10.84 -10.50
CA GLU A 112 -14.65 -10.11 -9.24
C GLU A 112 -14.84 -8.62 -9.54
N PRO A 113 -15.66 -7.93 -8.74
CA PRO A 113 -15.87 -6.52 -8.97
C PRO A 113 -14.52 -5.80 -8.86
N ALA A 114 -14.24 -4.92 -9.81
CA ALA A 114 -12.98 -4.17 -9.84
C ALA A 114 -12.81 -3.44 -8.50
N ARG A 115 -11.70 -3.72 -7.81
CA ARG A 115 -11.33 -3.07 -6.55
C ARG A 115 -10.36 -1.94 -6.86
N TYR A 116 -10.52 -0.79 -6.23
CA TYR A 116 -9.65 0.38 -6.44
C TYR A 116 -9.00 0.83 -5.14
N VAL A 117 -7.75 1.30 -5.24
CA VAL A 117 -7.01 1.79 -4.08
C VAL A 117 -7.59 3.11 -3.59
N GLY A 118 -7.87 3.16 -2.28
CA GLY A 118 -8.33 4.37 -1.60
C GLY A 118 -7.54 4.67 -0.33
N CYS A 119 -7.61 5.92 0.12
CA CYS A 119 -6.94 6.37 1.34
C CYS A 119 -7.80 6.07 2.58
N LEU A 120 -7.18 6.14 3.75
CA LEU A 120 -7.84 6.12 5.05
C LEU A 120 -7.84 7.50 5.73
N GLY A 121 -7.80 8.57 4.93
CA GLY A 121 -8.02 9.92 5.45
C GLY A 121 -9.43 10.07 6.02
N TRP A 122 -9.65 11.07 6.88
CA TRP A 122 -10.90 11.26 7.62
C TRP A 122 -12.18 11.12 6.78
N GLU A 123 -12.22 11.78 5.61
CA GLU A 123 -13.37 11.74 4.69
C GLU A 123 -13.66 10.33 4.15
N CYS A 124 -12.64 9.50 4.00
CA CYS A 124 -12.75 8.13 3.49
C CYS A 124 -12.97 7.13 4.63
N ALA A 125 -12.35 7.33 5.79
CA ALA A 125 -12.48 6.47 6.96
C ALA A 125 -13.92 6.42 7.50
N LEU A 126 -14.68 7.51 7.37
CA LEU A 126 -16.09 7.57 7.78
C LEU A 126 -17.01 6.59 7.03
N SER A 127 -16.58 6.08 5.87
CA SER A 127 -17.36 5.09 5.12
C SER A 127 -17.25 3.66 5.68
N GLY A 128 -16.54 3.46 6.80
CA GLY A 128 -16.50 2.19 7.53
C GLY A 128 -15.63 1.11 6.87
N VAL A 129 -14.83 1.49 5.87
CA VAL A 129 -13.90 0.59 5.19
C VAL A 129 -12.68 0.29 6.05
N ASP A 130 -12.36 -0.98 6.18
CA ASP A 130 -11.22 -1.45 6.95
C ASP A 130 -9.89 -1.18 6.22
N ARG A 131 -8.80 -1.12 6.98
CA ARG A 131 -7.44 -1.04 6.44
C ARG A 131 -7.06 -2.36 5.84
N VAL A 132 -6.74 -2.31 4.54
CA VAL A 132 -6.34 -3.47 3.76
C VAL A 132 -4.81 -3.62 3.68
N GLY A 133 -4.07 -2.52 3.80
CA GLY A 133 -2.65 -2.53 3.53
C GLY A 133 -1.99 -1.17 3.65
N PHE A 134 -0.79 -1.10 3.06
CA PHE A 134 -0.04 0.12 2.87
C PHE A 134 0.32 0.29 1.40
N TRP A 135 0.36 1.54 0.95
CA TRP A 135 0.91 1.87 -0.35
C TRP A 135 2.44 1.72 -0.31
N TYR A 136 3.00 0.78 -1.06
CA TYR A 136 4.40 0.37 -0.90
C TYR A 136 5.18 0.48 -2.21
N PRO A 137 6.49 0.80 -2.19
CA PRO A 137 7.26 0.89 -3.42
C PRO A 137 7.39 -0.47 -4.13
N PRO A 138 7.42 -0.53 -5.47
CA PRO A 138 7.41 0.60 -6.41
C PRO A 138 5.99 1.00 -6.89
N GLY A 139 5.02 1.12 -5.98
CA GLY A 139 3.63 1.46 -6.32
C GLY A 139 2.73 0.23 -6.35
N LYS A 140 2.74 -0.53 -5.24
CA LYS A 140 1.91 -1.72 -5.05
C LYS A 140 1.22 -1.68 -3.70
N VAL A 141 0.08 -2.34 -3.62
CA VAL A 141 -0.58 -2.61 -2.35
C VAL A 141 0.21 -3.68 -1.61
N LYS A 142 0.78 -3.34 -0.45
CA LYS A 142 1.28 -4.33 0.50
C LYS A 142 0.15 -4.67 1.46
N ARG A 143 -0.54 -5.79 1.20
CA ARG A 143 -1.59 -6.31 2.08
C ARG A 143 -1.03 -6.58 3.47
N VAL A 144 -1.81 -6.21 4.48
CA VAL A 144 -1.68 -6.73 5.84
C VAL A 144 -3.05 -7.23 6.25
N PRO A 145 -3.15 -8.28 7.07
CA PRO A 145 -4.42 -8.68 7.63
C PRO A 145 -5.10 -7.49 8.30
N SER A 146 -6.34 -7.24 7.92
CA SER A 146 -7.19 -6.24 8.53
C SER A 146 -7.53 -6.68 9.96
N PRO A 147 -7.79 -5.77 10.91
CA PRO A 147 -8.30 -6.13 12.23
C PRO A 147 -9.49 -7.10 12.19
N LEU A 148 -10.42 -6.89 11.25
CA LEU A 148 -11.55 -7.79 11.05
C LEU A 148 -11.11 -9.17 10.55
N GLU A 149 -10.19 -9.24 9.58
CA GLU A 149 -9.61 -10.50 9.10
C GLU A 149 -8.89 -11.26 10.22
N ILE A 150 -8.18 -10.55 11.10
CA ILE A 150 -7.51 -11.13 12.27
C ILE A 150 -8.54 -11.67 13.27
N ALA A 151 -9.59 -10.91 13.58
CA ALA A 151 -10.65 -11.34 14.49
C ALA A 151 -11.37 -12.60 13.98
N LEU A 152 -11.74 -12.62 12.69
CA LEU A 152 -12.38 -13.76 12.04
C LEU A 152 -11.43 -14.97 11.95
N GLY A 153 -10.18 -14.75 11.56
CA GLY A 153 -9.15 -15.80 11.45
C GLY A 153 -8.75 -16.41 12.79
N SER A 154 -8.95 -15.69 13.90
CA SER A 154 -8.70 -16.17 15.26
C SER A 154 -9.85 -17.00 15.85
N GLY A 155 -10.80 -17.44 15.00
CA GLY A 155 -11.99 -18.17 15.43
C GLY A 155 -12.99 -17.30 16.20
N GLY A 156 -13.13 -16.03 15.79
CA GLY A 156 -14.00 -15.04 16.45
C GLY A 156 -13.43 -14.40 17.71
N LYS A 157 -12.23 -14.82 18.13
CA LYS A 157 -11.59 -14.29 19.34
C LYS A 157 -10.87 -12.97 19.02
N ALA A 158 -11.39 -11.87 19.54
CA ALA A 158 -10.74 -10.56 19.49
C ALA A 158 -10.56 -10.00 20.90
N ILE A 159 -9.47 -9.27 21.13
CA ILE A 159 -9.31 -8.45 22.34
C ILE A 159 -9.80 -7.06 21.98
N ILE A 160 -10.93 -6.64 22.57
CA ILE A 160 -11.37 -5.25 22.52
C ILE A 160 -10.65 -4.52 23.64
N VAL A 161 -9.70 -3.66 23.26
CA VAL A 161 -9.09 -2.69 24.17
C VAL A 161 -10.04 -1.49 24.23
N ASN A 162 -10.47 -1.11 25.43
CA ASN A 162 -11.44 -0.02 25.61
C ASN A 162 -10.75 1.34 25.49
N ASP A 163 -9.49 1.44 25.92
CA ASP A 163 -8.69 2.65 25.89
C ASP A 163 -7.29 2.37 25.32
N LEU A 164 -7.11 2.72 24.04
CA LEU A 164 -5.84 2.61 23.33
C LEU A 164 -4.74 3.55 23.88
N SER A 165 -5.10 4.54 24.69
CA SER A 165 -4.15 5.47 25.30
C SER A 165 -3.58 4.96 26.63
N ASN A 166 -4.23 3.97 27.24
CA ASN A 166 -3.77 3.35 28.49
C ASN A 166 -2.92 2.09 28.19
N PRO A 167 -1.59 2.13 28.38
CA PRO A 167 -0.73 0.98 28.11
C PRO A 167 -0.99 -0.22 29.04
N ASN A 168 -1.76 -0.02 30.12
CA ASN A 168 -2.17 -1.08 31.05
C ASN A 168 -3.58 -1.62 30.78
N ASP A 169 -4.29 -1.13 29.75
CA ASP A 169 -5.56 -1.74 29.37
C ASP A 169 -5.31 -3.09 28.71
N THR A 170 -5.64 -4.16 29.44
CA THR A 170 -5.48 -5.53 28.95
C THR A 170 -6.60 -5.96 28.01
N GLY A 171 -7.60 -5.09 27.80
CA GLY A 171 -8.77 -5.34 26.98
C GLY A 171 -9.64 -6.49 27.49
N THR A 172 -10.72 -6.76 26.77
CA THR A 172 -11.64 -7.87 27.02
C THR A 172 -11.64 -8.83 25.83
N ILE A 173 -11.48 -10.12 26.09
CA ILE A 173 -11.65 -11.15 25.06
C ILE A 173 -13.15 -11.30 24.78
N VAL A 174 -13.57 -10.96 23.58
CA VAL A 174 -14.89 -11.31 23.04
C VAL A 174 -14.75 -12.57 22.18
N LYS A 175 -15.76 -13.44 22.26
CA LYS A 175 -15.89 -14.67 21.48
C LYS A 175 -17.07 -14.55 20.53
#